data_AF-A0A1S3YN40-F1
#
_entry.id   AF-A0A1S3YN40-F1
#
_cell.length_a   1.000
_cell.length_b   1.000
_cell.length_c   1.000
_cell.angle_alpha   90.00
_cell.angle_beta   90.00
_cell.angle_gamma   90.00
#
_symmetry.space_group_name_H-M   'P 1'
#
loop_
_entity.id
_entity.type
_entity.pdbx_description
1 polymer ?
#
loop_
_entity_poly.entity_id
_entity_poly.type
_entity_poly.pdbx_seq_one_letter_code
_entity_poly.pdbx_strand_id
1 'polypeptide(L)'
;MTAFIPLTAILTQNKLERLNYIDWKRNLDIVLIAKEYKFVLDEVCPEKPGDDATDDEQKAYQKWIKADEMARCYILASISNVLQHQHQSIESAYDILENLKEMFEDQNRAAK
;
A
#
# COMPACT_ATOMS: atom_id res chain seq x y z
N MET A 1 -22.97 -1.25 23.76
CA MET A 1 -22.56 -1.85 22.47
C MET A 1 -21.29 -1.16 22.02
N THR A 2 -20.16 -1.85 22.03
CA THR A 2 -18.93 -1.36 21.39
C THR A 2 -19.18 -1.40 19.88
N ALA A 3 -19.10 -0.26 19.21
CA ALA A 3 -19.18 -0.23 17.76
C ALA A 3 -18.02 -1.06 17.20
N PHE A 4 -18.32 -2.03 16.35
CA PHE A 4 -17.29 -2.68 15.55
C PHE A 4 -16.74 -1.61 14.60
N ILE A 5 -15.57 -1.07 14.92
CA ILE A 5 -14.86 -0.15 14.01
C ILE A 5 -14.20 -1.04 12.95
N PRO A 6 -14.61 -0.95 11.67
CA PRO A 6 -13.95 -1.71 10.62
C PRO A 6 -12.47 -1.34 10.57
N LEU A 7 -11.57 -2.31 10.36
CA LEU A 7 -10.13 -2.06 10.27
C LEU A 7 -9.78 -0.98 9.22
N THR A 8 -10.58 -0.86 8.16
CA THR A 8 -10.42 0.16 7.13
C THR A 8 -10.65 1.59 7.64
N ALA A 9 -11.41 1.78 8.72
CA ALA A 9 -11.61 3.09 9.32
C ALA A 9 -10.31 3.67 9.90
N ILE A 10 -9.36 2.81 10.32
CA ILE A 10 -8.04 3.20 10.79
C ILE A 10 -7.33 4.05 9.73
N LEU A 11 -7.44 3.67 8.45
CA LEU A 11 -6.80 4.38 7.32
C LEU A 11 -7.35 5.80 7.17
N THR A 12 -8.66 5.98 7.33
CA THR A 12 -9.30 7.30 7.17
C THR A 12 -9.11 8.20 8.38
N GLN A 13 -8.95 7.63 9.57
CA GLN A 13 -8.74 8.37 10.82
C GLN A 13 -7.28 8.74 11.07
N ASN A 14 -6.34 8.02 10.44
CA ASN A 14 -4.91 8.21 10.62
C ASN A 14 -4.25 8.47 9.26
N LYS A 15 -4.80 9.40 8.48
CA LYS A 15 -4.24 9.71 7.16
C LYS A 15 -2.79 10.17 7.26
N LEU A 16 -1.98 9.85 6.25
CA LEU A 16 -0.61 10.34 6.15
C LEU A 16 -0.63 11.87 6.00
N GLU A 17 -0.08 12.54 7.00
CA GLU A 17 0.05 13.99 7.10
C GLU A 17 1.43 14.33 7.67
N ARG A 18 2.23 15.05 6.88
CA ARG A 18 3.56 15.54 7.25
C ARG A 18 4.42 14.50 7.99
N LEU A 19 4.45 14.53 9.33
CA LEU A 19 5.47 13.85 10.12
C LEU A 19 5.05 12.49 10.67
N ASN A 20 3.82 12.03 10.41
CA ASN A 20 3.31 10.78 11.00
C ASN A 20 3.61 9.51 10.19
N TYR A 21 4.60 9.54 9.29
CA TYR A 21 4.90 8.42 8.36
C TYR A 21 5.05 7.06 9.07
N ILE A 22 5.80 7.00 10.17
CA ILE A 22 6.05 5.74 10.90
C ILE A 22 4.74 5.15 11.44
N ASP A 23 3.91 5.98 12.08
CA ASP A 23 2.63 5.54 12.64
C ASP A 23 1.60 5.20 11.56
N TRP A 24 1.53 6.02 10.51
CA TRP A 24 0.71 5.76 9.34
C TRP A 24 1.08 4.42 8.69
N LYS A 25 2.37 4.16 8.48
CA LYS A 25 2.85 2.92 7.87
C LYS A 25 2.49 1.71 8.71
N ARG A 26 2.64 1.78 10.03
CA ARG A 26 2.22 0.72 10.95
C ARG A 26 0.70 0.45 10.85
N ASN A 27 -0.11 1.49 10.76
CA ASN A 27 -1.56 1.37 10.60
C ASN A 27 -1.94 0.75 9.26
N LEU A 28 -1.28 1.16 8.17
CA LEU A 28 -1.44 0.56 6.86
C LEU A 28 -1.09 -0.94 6.89
N ASP A 29 0.03 -1.30 7.50
CA ASP A 29 0.49 -2.69 7.59
C ASP A 29 -0.50 -3.58 8.33
N ILE A 30 -1.11 -3.10 9.42
CA ILE A 30 -2.18 -3.82 10.13
C ILE A 30 -3.34 -4.15 9.18
N VAL A 31 -3.78 -3.19 8.37
CA VAL A 31 -4.89 -3.39 7.44
C VAL A 31 -4.51 -4.33 6.30
N LEU A 32 -3.31 -4.19 5.74
CA LEU A 32 -2.85 -5.05 4.66
C LEU A 32 -2.59 -6.50 5.12
N ILE A 33 -2.08 -6.69 6.34
CA ILE A 33 -1.93 -8.02 6.95
C ILE A 33 -3.30 -8.67 7.13
N ALA A 34 -4.26 -7.94 7.71
CA ALA A 34 -5.62 -8.45 7.93
C ALA A 34 -6.38 -8.76 6.63
N LYS A 35 -5.93 -8.20 5.50
CA LYS A 35 -6.47 -8.44 4.16
C LYS A 35 -5.61 -9.38 3.31
N GLU A 36 -4.53 -9.90 3.88
CA GLU A 36 -3.57 -10.78 3.20
C GLU A 36 -2.91 -10.16 1.96
N TYR A 37 -2.64 -8.85 1.98
CA TYR A 37 -2.01 -8.13 0.85
C TYR A 37 -0.63 -7.55 1.17
N LYS A 38 -0.14 -7.66 2.42
CA LYS A 38 1.13 -7.04 2.84
C LYS A 38 2.34 -7.49 1.99
N PHE A 39 2.31 -8.73 1.51
CA PHE A 39 3.40 -9.36 0.76
C PHE A 39 3.78 -8.58 -0.51
N VAL A 40 2.84 -7.90 -1.18
CA VAL A 40 3.13 -7.12 -2.39
C VAL A 40 4.01 -5.89 -2.15
N LEU A 41 4.23 -5.52 -0.89
CA LEU A 41 5.13 -4.44 -0.50
C LEU A 41 6.53 -4.93 -0.13
N ASP A 42 6.76 -6.23 0.00
CA ASP A 42 8.04 -6.80 0.44
C ASP A 42 8.66 -7.75 -0.58
N GLU A 43 7.85 -8.46 -1.37
CA GLU A 43 8.34 -9.41 -2.37
C GLU A 43 8.22 -8.84 -3.79
N VAL A 44 9.05 -9.39 -4.69
CA VAL A 44 9.13 -8.95 -6.08
C VAL A 44 7.93 -9.49 -6.85
N CYS A 45 7.35 -8.65 -7.72
CA CYS A 45 6.29 -9.07 -8.62
C CYS A 45 6.75 -10.28 -9.46
N PRO A 46 5.99 -11.39 -9.48
CA PRO A 46 6.32 -12.54 -10.30
C PRO A 46 6.31 -12.14 -11.78
N GLU A 47 7.18 -12.78 -12.57
CA GLU A 47 7.17 -12.61 -14.02
C GLU A 47 5.81 -13.01 -14.59
N LYS A 48 5.38 -12.29 -15.62
CA LYS A 48 4.14 -12.63 -16.31
C LYS A 48 4.30 -14.02 -16.94
N PRO A 49 3.47 -15.00 -16.57
CA PRO A 49 3.52 -16.33 -17.15
C PRO A 49 3.25 -16.29 -18.66
N GLY A 50 3.90 -17.18 -19.40
CA GLY A 50 3.68 -17.40 -20.82
C GLY A 50 2.37 -18.14 -21.11
N ASP A 51 2.01 -18.23 -22.39
CA ASP A 51 0.77 -18.91 -22.82
C ASP A 51 0.78 -20.43 -22.55
N ASP A 52 1.97 -21.01 -22.34
CA ASP A 52 2.21 -22.42 -22.00
C ASP A 52 2.26 -22.69 -20.49
N ALA A 53 2.12 -21.66 -19.66
CA ALA A 53 2.13 -21.79 -18.21
C ALA A 53 0.95 -22.63 -17.70
N THR A 54 1.16 -23.27 -16.56
CA THR A 54 0.11 -24.00 -15.86
C THR A 54 -0.98 -23.05 -15.37
N ASP A 55 -2.19 -23.58 -15.21
CA ASP A 55 -3.32 -22.83 -14.63
C ASP A 55 -3.00 -22.31 -13.22
N ASP A 56 -2.21 -23.04 -12.44
CA ASP A 56 -1.77 -22.63 -11.11
C ASP A 56 -0.80 -21.44 -11.15
N GLU A 57 0.15 -21.41 -12.10
CA GLU A 57 1.04 -20.27 -12.32
C GLU A 57 0.26 -19.02 -12.76
N GLN A 58 -0.68 -19.18 -13.69
CA GLN A 58 -1.55 -18.08 -14.12
C GLN A 58 -2.38 -17.54 -12.95
N LYS A 59 -2.97 -18.42 -12.13
CA LYS A 59 -3.74 -18.03 -10.95
C LYS A 59 -2.88 -17.32 -9.90
N ALA A 60 -1.66 -17.79 -9.66
CA ALA A 60 -0.74 -17.15 -8.73
C ALA A 60 -0.39 -15.72 -9.17
N TYR A 61 -0.08 -15.52 -10.45
CA TYR A 61 0.17 -14.20 -11.01
C TYR A 61 -1.05 -13.28 -10.89
N GLN A 62 -2.25 -13.75 -11.26
CA GLN A 62 -3.47 -12.95 -11.12
C GLN A 62 -3.79 -12.59 -9.66
N LYS A 63 -3.55 -13.51 -8.73
CA LYS A 63 -3.69 -13.25 -7.29
C LYS A 63 -2.73 -12.15 -6.84
N TRP A 64 -1.48 -12.19 -7.32
CA TRP A 64 -0.49 -11.14 -7.03
C TRP A 64 -0.95 -9.77 -7.53
N ILE A 65 -1.31 -9.67 -8.82
CA ILE A 65 -1.75 -8.41 -9.44
C ILE A 65 -2.96 -7.82 -8.70
N LYS A 66 -3.93 -8.66 -8.34
CA LYS A 66 -5.09 -8.22 -7.56
C LYS A 66 -4.70 -7.74 -6.16
N ALA A 67 -3.78 -8.41 -5.49
CA ALA A 67 -3.31 -7.99 -4.18
C ALA A 67 -2.58 -6.64 -4.25
N ASP A 68 -1.78 -6.42 -5.28
CA ASP A 68 -1.07 -5.16 -5.52
C ASP A 68 -2.06 -4.02 -5.81
N GLU A 69 -3.03 -4.23 -6.69
CA GLU A 69 -4.10 -3.26 -6.97
C GLU A 69 -4.88 -2.88 -5.70
N MET A 70 -5.19 -3.86 -4.84
CA MET A 70 -5.89 -3.62 -3.59
C MET A 70 -5.00 -2.89 -2.58
N ALA A 71 -3.72 -3.25 -2.45
CA ALA A 71 -2.77 -2.55 -1.59
C ALA A 71 -2.62 -1.08 -2.02
N ARG A 72 -2.54 -0.84 -3.34
CA ARG A 72 -2.52 0.50 -3.93
C ARG A 72 -3.77 1.31 -3.54
N CYS A 73 -4.96 0.71 -3.65
CA CYS A 73 -6.20 1.35 -3.21
C CYS A 73 -6.17 1.72 -1.71
N TYR A 74 -5.66 0.85 -0.85
CA TYR A 74 -5.55 1.14 0.58
C TYR A 74 -4.56 2.27 0.88
N ILE A 75 -3.39 2.27 0.22
CA ILE A 75 -2.41 3.37 0.34
C ILE A 75 -3.07 4.68 -0.07
N LEU A 76 -3.64 4.75 -1.27
CA LEU A 76 -4.28 5.97 -1.79
C LEU A 76 -5.46 6.46 -0.94
N ALA A 77 -6.23 5.55 -0.31
CA ALA A 77 -7.31 5.91 0.59
C ALA A 77 -6.82 6.44 1.96
N SER A 78 -5.60 6.06 2.34
CA SER A 78 -4.99 6.36 3.63
C SER A 78 -4.09 7.59 3.63
N ILE A 79 -3.97 8.31 2.50
CA ILE A 79 -3.15 9.53 2.39
C ILE A 79 -4.02 10.77 2.20
N SER A 80 -3.45 11.96 2.38
CA SER A 80 -4.14 13.22 2.10
C SER A 80 -4.50 13.35 0.61
N ASN A 81 -5.54 14.13 0.29
CA ASN A 81 -5.99 14.30 -1.10
C ASN A 81 -4.89 14.87 -2.01
N VAL A 82 -4.00 15.71 -1.47
CA VAL A 82 -2.85 16.25 -2.21
C VAL A 82 -1.89 15.13 -2.62
N LEU A 83 -1.51 14.28 -1.67
CA LEU A 83 -0.63 13.13 -1.94
C LEU A 83 -1.32 12.14 -2.87
N GLN A 84 -2.62 11.90 -2.69
CA GLN A 84 -3.41 11.03 -3.56
C GLN A 84 -3.34 11.48 -5.03
N HIS A 85 -3.53 12.77 -5.31
CA HIS A 85 -3.41 13.31 -6.66
C HIS A 85 -2.00 13.17 -7.26
N GLN A 86 -0.96 13.28 -6.43
CA GLN A 86 0.42 13.13 -6.87
C GLN A 86 0.80 11.68 -7.20
N HIS A 87 0.17 10.70 -6.54
CA HIS A 87 0.56 9.28 -6.63
C HIS A 87 -0.44 8.40 -7.40
N GLN A 88 -1.58 8.95 -7.86
CA GLN A 88 -2.65 8.16 -8.51
C GLN A 88 -2.24 7.45 -9.80
N SER A 89 -1.20 7.94 -10.50
CA SER A 89 -0.70 7.37 -11.75
C SER A 89 0.41 6.33 -11.57
N ILE A 90 0.88 6.11 -10.34
CA ILE A 90 1.89 5.10 -10.06
C ILE A 90 1.21 3.73 -10.06
N GLU A 91 1.81 2.77 -10.77
CA GLU A 91 1.18 1.49 -11.08
C GLU A 91 1.29 0.48 -9.93
N SER A 92 2.39 0.52 -9.16
CA SER A 92 2.69 -0.42 -8.08
C SER A 92 2.44 0.16 -6.70
N ALA A 93 1.91 -0.65 -5.77
CA ALA A 93 1.77 -0.25 -4.37
C ALA A 93 3.13 -0.01 -3.71
N TYR A 94 4.15 -0.80 -4.08
CA TYR A 94 5.52 -0.65 -3.60
C TYR A 94 6.11 0.71 -3.99
N ASP A 95 5.97 1.11 -5.25
CA ASP A 95 6.56 2.36 -5.75
C ASP A 95 5.93 3.59 -5.08
N ILE A 96 4.61 3.55 -4.82
CA ILE A 96 3.96 4.63 -4.04
C ILE A 96 4.54 4.68 -2.63
N LEU A 97 4.71 3.53 -1.99
CA LEU A 97 5.22 3.46 -0.63
C LEU A 97 6.65 3.99 -0.53
N GLU A 98 7.54 3.59 -1.44
CA GLU A 98 8.93 4.07 -1.46
C GLU A 98 9.01 5.57 -1.75
N ASN A 99 8.22 6.09 -2.70
CA ASN A 99 8.16 7.54 -2.96
C ASN A 99 7.71 8.32 -1.70
N LEU A 100 6.67 7.84 -1.01
CA LEU A 100 6.21 8.47 0.23
C LEU A 100 7.29 8.42 1.31
N LYS A 101 7.99 7.29 1.45
CA LYS A 101 9.10 7.13 2.40
C LYS A 101 10.20 8.15 2.14
N GLU A 102 10.67 8.26 0.90
CA GLU A 102 11.71 9.22 0.51
C GLU A 102 11.28 10.66 0.84
N MET A 103 10.05 11.04 0.47
CA MET A 103 9.51 12.38 0.75
C MET A 103 9.51 12.74 2.24
N PHE A 104 9.25 11.79 3.13
CA PHE A 104 9.14 12.04 4.58
C PHE A 104 10.43 11.76 5.36
N GLU A 105 11.33 10.92 4.84
CA GLU A 105 12.68 10.76 5.38
C GLU A 105 13.54 12.01 5.11
N ASP A 106 13.43 12.60 3.91
CA ASP A 106 14.16 13.81 3.55
C ASP A 106 13.67 15.05 4.32
N GLN A 107 12.36 15.16 4.59
CA GLN A 107 11.82 16.23 5.44
C GLN A 107 12.36 16.19 6.87
N ASN A 108 12.58 15.00 7.42
CA ASN A 108 13.17 14.84 8.76
C ASN A 108 14.67 15.20 8.78
N ARG A 109 15.38 15.08 7.66
CA ARG A 109 16.78 15.51 7.53
C ARG A 109 16.90 17.03 7.34
N ALA A 110 16.01 17.63 6.56
CA ALA A 110 16.00 19.07 6.30
C ALA A 110 15.50 19.93 7.49
N ALA A 111 14.76 19.33 8.43
CA ALA A 111 14.28 20.00 9.64
C ALA A 111 15.27 19.94 10.83
N LYS A 112 16.43 19.30 10.66
CA LYS A 112 17.56 19.30 11.61
C LYS A 112 18.58 20.36 11.23
#